data_AF-A0AB36SRF5-F1
#
_entry.id   AF-A0AB36SRF5-F1
#
_cell.length_a   1.000
_cell.length_b   1.000
_cell.length_c   1.000
_cell.angle_alpha   90.00
_cell.angle_beta   90.00
_cell.angle_gamma   90.00
#
_symmetry.space_group_name_H-M   'P 1'
#
loop_
_entity.id
_entity.type
_entity.pdbx_description
1 polymer ?
#
loop_
_entity_poly.entity_id
_entity_poly.type
_entity_poly.pdbx_seq_one_letter_code
_entity_poly.pdbx_strand_id
1 'polypeptide(L)'
;MDQDNQAEFINTHYEKLQPTEGPNTFKHGLSKFIVDYAREHTSLHLIICNSNRSKNGRVYLLNELFPQNEYIRILVHFDIPVDVLYKRVAHSKRSTNIFRGNYSSFKEMLNRQQAKSLHEDTIDPIENEADHLFIIRNSKDVNLSIEEIVHLAEDLSPPPK
;
A
#
# COMPACT_ATOMS: atom_id res chain seq x y z
N MET A 1 7.09 -1.74 4.21
CA MET A 1 6.96 -2.89 3.30
C MET A 1 6.33 -2.41 2.01
N ASP A 2 7.06 -2.57 0.90
CA ASP A 2 6.66 -2.12 -0.43
C ASP A 2 6.64 -3.32 -1.38
N GLN A 3 5.46 -3.68 -1.88
CA GLN A 3 5.29 -4.82 -2.79
C GLN A 3 5.88 -4.57 -4.17
N ASP A 4 6.07 -3.32 -4.58
CA ASP A 4 6.66 -3.01 -5.88
C ASP A 4 8.17 -3.23 -5.84
N ASN A 5 8.84 -2.91 -4.72
CA ASN A 5 10.26 -3.26 -4.53
C ASN A 5 10.47 -4.78 -4.62
N GLN A 6 9.55 -5.57 -4.04
CA GLN A 6 9.59 -7.03 -4.13
C GLN A 6 9.32 -7.49 -5.57
N ALA A 7 8.40 -6.85 -6.29
CA ALA A 7 8.15 -7.15 -7.69
C ALA A 7 9.39 -6.88 -8.56
N GLU A 8 10.04 -5.74 -8.38
CA GLU A 8 11.28 -5.39 -9.09
C GLU A 8 12.39 -6.40 -8.80
N PHE A 9 12.60 -6.75 -7.53
CA PHE A 9 13.60 -7.74 -7.13
C PHE A 9 13.36 -9.11 -7.77
N ILE A 10 12.12 -9.61 -7.71
CA ILE A 10 11.76 -10.89 -8.32
C ILE A 10 11.94 -10.83 -9.84
N ASN A 11 11.46 -9.79 -10.50
CA ASN A 11 11.57 -9.67 -11.95
C ASN A 11 13.03 -9.50 -12.41
N THR A 12 13.88 -8.91 -11.57
CA THR A 12 15.32 -8.75 -11.89
C THR A 12 16.11 -10.05 -11.71
N HIS A 13 15.85 -10.81 -10.65
CA HIS A 13 16.72 -11.92 -10.24
C HIS A 13 16.09 -13.31 -10.38
N TYR A 14 14.77 -13.39 -10.39
CA TYR A 14 14.00 -14.63 -10.31
C TYR A 14 12.79 -14.64 -11.25
N GLU A 15 12.89 -13.97 -12.40
CA GLU A 15 11.80 -13.83 -13.38
C GLU A 15 11.15 -15.18 -13.71
N LYS A 16 11.96 -16.23 -13.87
CA LYS A 16 11.51 -17.60 -14.21
C LYS A 16 10.67 -18.27 -13.11
N LEU A 17 10.64 -17.73 -11.89
CA LEU A 17 9.79 -18.23 -10.79
C LEU A 17 8.40 -17.59 -10.81
N GLN A 18 8.20 -16.51 -11.57
CA GLN A 18 6.89 -15.88 -11.69
C GLN A 18 5.94 -16.80 -12.46
N PRO A 19 4.67 -16.95 -12.01
CA PRO A 19 3.66 -17.57 -12.84
C PRO A 19 3.51 -16.81 -14.16
N THR A 20 3.52 -17.54 -15.28
CA THR A 20 3.37 -16.97 -16.63
C THR A 20 1.96 -16.43 -16.88
N GLU A 21 0.97 -17.00 -16.19
CA GLU A 21 -0.44 -16.61 -16.24
C GLU A 21 -1.06 -16.56 -14.84
N GLY A 22 -2.26 -15.98 -14.74
CA GLY A 22 -3.02 -15.95 -13.48
C GLY A 22 -2.46 -14.99 -12.42
N PRO A 23 -2.82 -15.14 -11.13
CA PRO A 23 -2.40 -14.27 -10.03
C PRO A 23 -0.89 -14.29 -9.74
N ASN A 24 -0.37 -13.27 -9.05
CA ASN A 24 1.06 -13.16 -8.73
C ASN A 24 1.39 -13.95 -7.45
N THR A 25 1.16 -15.27 -7.49
CA THR A 25 1.21 -16.14 -6.30
C THR A 25 2.57 -16.13 -5.62
N PHE A 26 3.67 -16.13 -6.39
CA PHE A 26 5.02 -16.10 -5.82
C PHE A 26 5.31 -14.78 -5.09
N LYS A 27 5.04 -13.62 -5.72
CA LYS A 27 5.19 -12.33 -5.04
C LYS A 27 4.31 -12.25 -3.80
N HIS A 28 3.04 -12.65 -3.90
CA HIS A 28 2.12 -12.61 -2.77
C HIS A 28 2.56 -13.51 -1.62
N GLY A 29 3.06 -14.71 -1.90
CA GLY A 29 3.64 -15.61 -0.91
C GLY A 29 4.86 -15.00 -0.21
N LEU A 30 5.77 -14.40 -0.98
CA LEU A 30 6.95 -13.71 -0.43
C LEU A 30 6.54 -12.49 0.40
N SER A 31 5.63 -11.64 -0.09
CA SER A 31 5.10 -10.50 0.65
C SER A 31 4.50 -10.94 1.98
N LYS A 32 3.67 -11.99 1.96
CA LYS A 32 3.02 -12.53 3.15
C LYS A 32 4.05 -13.04 4.15
N PHE A 33 5.02 -13.84 3.70
CA PHE A 33 6.08 -14.36 4.57
C PHE A 33 6.85 -13.23 5.26
N ILE A 34 7.23 -12.18 4.51
CA ILE A 34 7.93 -11.02 5.09
C ILE A 34 7.06 -10.29 6.12
N VAL A 35 5.75 -10.14 5.84
CA VAL A 35 4.80 -9.52 6.77
C VAL A 35 4.71 -10.34 8.06
N ASP A 36 4.43 -11.64 7.94
CA ASP A 36 4.26 -12.55 9.09
C ASP A 36 5.55 -12.59 9.93
N TYR A 37 6.71 -12.73 9.29
CA TYR A 37 8.00 -12.73 9.96
C TYR A 37 8.28 -11.41 10.68
N ALA A 38 7.98 -10.27 10.04
CA ALA A 38 8.16 -8.96 10.67
C ALA A 38 7.27 -8.82 11.91
N ARG A 39 6.00 -9.23 11.83
CA ARG A 39 5.06 -9.19 12.96
C ARG A 39 5.55 -9.98 14.17
N GLU A 40 6.14 -11.17 13.94
CA GLU A 40 6.62 -12.05 15.00
C GLU A 40 7.95 -11.60 15.61
N HIS A 41 8.79 -10.90 14.84
CA HIS A 41 10.20 -10.66 15.19
C HIS A 41 10.60 -9.20 15.32
N THR A 42 9.68 -8.24 15.19
CA THR A 42 9.97 -6.82 15.40
C THR A 42 9.00 -6.15 16.36
N SER A 43 9.51 -5.18 17.11
CA SER A 43 8.71 -4.24 17.90
C SER A 43 8.62 -2.86 17.23
N LEU A 44 9.03 -2.75 15.96
CA LEU A 44 8.98 -1.50 15.19
C LEU A 44 7.61 -1.30 14.52
N HIS A 45 7.30 -0.04 14.17
CA HIS A 45 6.13 0.29 13.37
C HIS A 45 6.22 -0.30 11.95
N LEU A 46 5.09 -0.82 11.45
CA LEU A 46 4.99 -1.41 10.11
C LEU A 46 4.24 -0.48 9.17
N ILE A 47 4.95 0.13 8.22
CA ILE A 47 4.35 0.92 7.14
C ILE A 47 4.09 0.02 5.94
N ILE A 48 2.83 -0.18 5.55
CA ILE A 48 2.46 -1.03 4.41
C ILE A 48 2.06 -0.16 3.23
N CYS A 49 2.91 -0.09 2.20
CA CYS A 49 2.66 0.68 0.99
C CYS A 49 2.01 -0.24 -0.05
N ASN A 50 0.71 -0.09 -0.26
CA ASN A 50 -0.02 -0.79 -1.31
C ASN A 50 -1.14 0.12 -1.85
N SER A 51 -1.70 -0.25 -3.01
CA SER A 51 -2.80 0.52 -3.57
C SER A 51 -4.13 0.30 -2.83
N ASN A 52 -4.30 -0.83 -2.10
CA ASN A 52 -5.52 -1.36 -1.46
C ASN A 52 -6.82 -0.57 -1.70
N ARG A 53 -7.23 -0.52 -2.98
CA ARG A 53 -8.39 0.26 -3.40
C ARG A 53 -9.71 -0.44 -3.07
N SER A 54 -9.67 -1.76 -2.87
CA SER A 54 -10.84 -2.53 -2.48
C SER A 54 -11.10 -2.45 -0.97
N LYS A 55 -12.36 -2.27 -0.59
CA LYS A 55 -12.78 -2.34 0.82
C LYS A 55 -12.44 -3.71 1.41
N ASN A 56 -12.72 -4.79 0.67
CA ASN A 56 -12.38 -6.15 1.12
C ASN A 56 -10.87 -6.34 1.33
N GLY A 57 -10.04 -5.72 0.49
CA GLY A 57 -8.58 -5.76 0.64
C GLY A 57 -8.10 -5.04 1.90
N ARG A 58 -8.73 -3.91 2.24
CA ARG A 58 -8.47 -3.19 3.50
C ARG A 58 -8.95 -3.96 4.72
N VAL A 59 -10.15 -4.55 4.67
CA VAL A 59 -10.70 -5.39 5.74
C VAL A 59 -9.77 -6.57 6.05
N TYR A 60 -9.31 -7.28 5.02
CA TYR A 60 -8.34 -8.36 5.20
C TYR A 60 -7.06 -7.86 5.89
N LEU A 61 -6.49 -6.73 5.43
CA LEU A 61 -5.28 -6.18 6.03
C LEU A 61 -5.48 -5.79 7.50
N LEU A 62 -6.57 -5.08 7.81
CA LEU A 62 -6.81 -4.46 9.12
C LEU A 62 -7.41 -5.40 10.16
N ASN A 63 -7.99 -6.54 9.76
CA ASN A 63 -8.64 -7.47 10.68
C ASN A 63 -7.94 -8.84 10.71
N GLU A 64 -7.37 -9.31 9.60
CA GLU A 64 -6.72 -10.62 9.56
C GLU A 64 -5.21 -10.51 9.80
N LEU A 65 -4.56 -9.49 9.22
CA LEU A 65 -3.11 -9.32 9.34
C LEU A 65 -2.71 -8.40 10.50
N PHE A 66 -3.48 -7.36 10.78
CA PHE A 66 -3.15 -6.37 11.81
C PHE A 66 -4.37 -6.07 12.68
N PRO A 67 -4.87 -7.05 13.46
CA PRO A 67 -6.12 -6.88 14.20
C PRO A 67 -6.00 -5.82 15.31
N GLN A 68 -7.10 -5.12 15.57
CA GLN A 68 -7.15 -3.95 16.47
C GLN A 68 -6.72 -4.24 17.92
N ASN A 69 -6.87 -5.48 18.39
CA ASN A 69 -6.44 -5.88 19.73
C ASN A 69 -4.92 -6.04 19.86
N GLU A 70 -4.18 -6.05 18.75
CA GLU A 70 -2.72 -6.19 18.71
C GLU A 70 -2.03 -4.91 18.18
N TYR A 71 -2.72 -4.12 17.35
CA TYR A 71 -2.14 -2.97 16.67
C TYR A 71 -3.02 -1.73 16.77
N ILE A 72 -2.35 -0.58 16.86
CA ILE A 72 -2.95 0.72 16.54
C ILE A 72 -2.82 0.91 15.04
N ARG A 73 -3.95 1.01 14.33
CA ARG A 73 -3.99 0.96 12.88
C ARG A 73 -4.22 2.36 12.33
N ILE A 74 -3.29 2.81 11.49
CA ILE A 74 -3.36 4.11 10.83
C ILE A 74 -3.55 3.88 9.33
N LEU A 75 -4.57 4.53 8.77
CA LEU A 75 -4.86 4.49 7.35
C LEU A 75 -4.53 5.86 6.74
N VAL A 76 -3.65 5.88 5.75
CA VAL A 76 -3.30 7.11 5.01
C VAL A 76 -3.88 6.99 3.60
N HIS A 77 -4.84 7.83 3.28
CA HIS A 77 -5.54 7.85 2.00
C HIS A 77 -5.10 9.04 1.14
N PHE A 78 -4.57 8.76 -0.05
CA PHE A 78 -4.18 9.79 -1.01
C PHE A 78 -5.35 10.12 -1.95
N ASP A 79 -6.14 11.12 -1.58
CA ASP A 79 -7.24 11.70 -2.37
C ASP A 79 -6.69 12.76 -3.34
N ILE A 80 -5.95 12.30 -4.35
CA ILE A 80 -5.27 13.18 -5.32
C ILE A 80 -6.10 13.27 -6.60
N PRO A 81 -6.35 14.49 -7.13
CA PRO A 81 -7.04 14.67 -8.41
C PRO A 81 -6.42 13.85 -9.55
N VAL A 82 -7.27 13.22 -10.35
CA VAL A 82 -6.83 12.28 -11.40
C VAL A 82 -5.93 12.95 -12.44
N ASP A 83 -6.15 14.22 -12.77
CA ASP A 83 -5.31 14.97 -13.72
C ASP A 83 -3.89 15.18 -13.18
N VAL A 84 -3.76 15.40 -11.86
CA VAL A 84 -2.47 15.47 -11.16
C VAL A 84 -1.77 14.11 -11.21
N LEU A 85 -2.50 13.01 -11.00
CA LEU A 85 -1.95 11.65 -11.15
C LEU A 85 -1.44 11.40 -12.56
N TYR A 86 -2.21 11.77 -13.61
CA TYR A 86 -1.76 11.65 -15.00
C TYR A 86 -0.49 12.45 -15.27
N LYS A 87 -0.42 13.70 -14.79
CA LYS A 87 0.79 14.53 -14.90
C LYS A 87 1.98 13.87 -14.21
N ARG A 88 1.82 13.37 -12.98
CA ARG A 88 2.90 12.71 -12.23
C ARG A 88 3.39 11.45 -12.93
N VAL A 89 2.47 10.62 -13.39
CA VAL A 89 2.77 9.38 -14.11
C VAL A 89 3.50 9.66 -15.43
N ALA A 90 3.11 10.70 -16.17
CA ALA A 90 3.75 11.08 -17.43
C ALA A 90 5.21 11.54 -17.25
N HIS A 91 5.55 12.14 -16.10
CA HIS A 91 6.91 12.58 -15.77
C HIS A 91 7.70 11.56 -14.94
N SER A 92 7.10 10.41 -14.62
CA SER A 92 7.73 9.39 -13.80
C SER A 92 8.90 8.75 -14.54
N LYS A 93 10.06 8.69 -13.88
CA LYS A 93 11.24 7.92 -14.33
C LYS A 93 11.33 6.55 -13.67
N ARG A 94 10.27 6.15 -12.95
CA ARG A 94 10.23 4.89 -12.23
C ARG A 94 10.35 3.73 -13.22
N SER A 95 11.14 2.73 -12.83
CA SER A 95 11.27 1.47 -13.56
C SER A 95 9.89 0.82 -13.77
N THR A 96 9.64 0.38 -15.00
CA THR A 96 8.45 -0.43 -15.34
C THR A 96 8.70 -1.91 -15.09
N ASN A 97 9.90 -2.29 -14.60
CA ASN A 97 10.27 -3.67 -14.32
C ASN A 97 9.46 -4.30 -13.16
N ILE A 98 8.60 -3.54 -12.50
CA ILE A 98 7.64 -4.05 -11.51
C ILE A 98 6.39 -4.67 -12.16
N PHE A 99 6.14 -4.37 -13.43
CA PHE A 99 4.94 -4.83 -14.10
C PHE A 99 5.03 -6.33 -14.41
N ARG A 100 3.88 -6.99 -14.31
CA ARG A 100 3.68 -8.36 -14.75
C ARG A 100 2.50 -8.39 -15.71
N GLY A 101 2.71 -8.95 -16.90
CA GLY A 101 1.73 -8.95 -18.00
C GLY A 101 1.86 -7.72 -18.91
N ASN A 102 0.86 -7.54 -19.80
CA ASN A 102 0.89 -6.53 -20.86
C ASN A 102 0.58 -5.11 -20.34
N TYR A 103 1.47 -4.57 -19.51
CA TYR A 103 1.53 -3.14 -19.18
C TYR A 103 2.84 -2.58 -19.70
N SER A 104 2.75 -1.57 -20.55
CA SER A 104 3.92 -0.87 -21.08
C SER A 104 4.29 0.36 -20.24
N SER A 105 3.34 0.89 -19.45
CA SER A 105 3.53 2.14 -18.72
C SER A 105 2.62 2.30 -17.51
N PHE A 106 3.04 3.17 -16.58
CA PHE A 106 2.20 3.61 -15.45
C PHE A 106 0.92 4.31 -15.90
N LYS A 107 0.90 4.91 -17.11
CA LYS A 107 -0.30 5.54 -17.68
C LYS A 107 -1.36 4.50 -18.01
N GLU A 108 -0.96 3.40 -18.64
CA GLU A 108 -1.87 2.27 -18.89
C GLU A 108 -2.39 1.65 -17.60
N MET A 109 -1.52 1.51 -16.58
CA MET A 109 -1.91 1.04 -15.26
C MET A 109 -2.97 1.97 -14.63
N LEU A 110 -2.74 3.28 -14.66
CA LEU A 110 -3.68 4.27 -14.14
C LEU A 110 -5.01 4.23 -14.90
N ASN A 111 -5.00 4.13 -16.23
CA ASN A 111 -6.23 3.99 -17.03
C ASN A 111 -7.06 2.78 -16.59
N ARG A 112 -6.43 1.61 -16.39
CA ARG A 112 -7.12 0.41 -15.93
C ARG A 112 -7.64 0.55 -14.50
N GLN A 113 -6.88 1.20 -13.62
CA GLN A 113 -7.33 1.52 -12.27
C GLN A 113 -8.57 2.41 -12.31
N GLN A 114 -8.58 3.45 -13.14
CA GLN A 114 -9.73 4.34 -13.28
C GLN A 114 -10.96 3.61 -13.80
N ALA A 115 -10.81 2.78 -14.84
CA ALA A 115 -11.90 1.95 -15.37
C ALA A 115 -12.46 0.97 -14.31
N LYS A 116 -11.61 0.43 -13.44
CA LYS A 116 -12.01 -0.44 -12.33
C LYS A 116 -12.60 0.30 -11.13
N SER A 117 -12.49 1.62 -11.03
CA SER A 117 -13.14 2.39 -9.95
C SER A 117 -14.67 2.35 -10.05
N LEU A 118 -15.21 1.88 -11.17
CA LEU A 118 -16.64 1.62 -11.36
C LEU A 118 -17.11 0.32 -10.68
N HIS A 119 -16.20 -0.47 -10.11
CA HIS A 119 -16.54 -1.68 -9.36
C HIS A 119 -16.97 -1.35 -7.93
N GLU A 120 -18.05 -1.96 -7.45
CA GLU A 120 -18.65 -1.69 -6.13
C GLU A 120 -17.69 -1.83 -4.94
N ASP A 121 -16.66 -2.67 -5.04
CA ASP A 121 -15.69 -2.86 -3.95
C ASP A 121 -14.61 -1.75 -3.91
N THR A 122 -14.51 -0.91 -4.96
CA THR A 122 -13.53 0.18 -5.03
C THR A 122 -14.11 1.46 -4.40
N ILE A 123 -14.09 1.53 -3.08
CA ILE A 123 -14.62 2.65 -2.29
C ILE A 123 -13.50 3.23 -1.43
N ASP A 124 -13.48 4.54 -1.28
CA ASP A 124 -12.55 5.23 -0.38
C ASP A 124 -12.74 4.81 1.09
N PRO A 125 -11.67 4.86 1.90
CA PRO A 125 -11.77 4.55 3.32
C PRO A 125 -12.61 5.58 4.08
N ILE A 126 -13.27 5.12 5.13
CA ILE A 126 -14.08 5.94 6.05
C ILE A 126 -13.47 5.95 7.46
N GLU A 127 -13.83 6.94 8.29
CA GLU A 127 -13.20 7.19 9.60
C GLU A 127 -13.15 5.97 10.53
N ASN A 128 -14.14 5.08 10.48
CA ASN A 128 -14.23 3.91 11.36
C ASN A 128 -13.64 2.61 10.77
N GLU A 129 -12.93 2.67 9.64
CA GLU A 129 -12.25 1.49 9.10
C GLU A 129 -10.96 1.13 9.86
N ALA A 130 -10.29 2.12 10.43
CA ALA A 130 -9.06 1.98 11.23
C ALA A 130 -9.17 2.86 12.48
N ASP A 131 -8.16 2.84 13.35
CA ASP A 131 -8.15 3.66 14.57
C ASP A 131 -7.92 5.14 14.24
N HIS A 132 -7.17 5.42 13.17
CA HIS A 132 -6.97 6.76 12.63
C HIS A 132 -7.00 6.76 11.10
N LEU A 133 -7.59 7.79 10.51
CA LEU A 133 -7.62 8.04 9.06
C LEU A 133 -7.07 9.42 8.73
N PHE A 134 -6.03 9.47 7.89
CA PHE A 134 -5.45 10.70 7.36
C PHE A 134 -5.74 10.80 5.86
N ILE A 135 -6.27 11.93 5.40
CA ILE A 135 -6.57 12.15 3.98
C ILE A 135 -5.63 13.20 3.40
N ILE A 136 -4.79 12.78 2.47
CA ILE A 136 -3.80 13.61 1.77
C ILE A 136 -4.34 14.01 0.41
N ARG A 137 -4.64 15.30 0.25
CA ARG A 137 -5.11 15.91 -1.01
C ARG A 137 -4.01 16.68 -1.70
N ASN A 138 -3.08 17.24 -0.93
CA ASN A 138 -1.97 18.03 -1.44
C ASN A 138 -0.70 17.87 -0.57
N SER A 139 0.38 18.54 -0.96
CA SER A 139 1.67 18.41 -0.29
C SER A 139 1.72 18.98 1.13
N LYS A 140 0.83 19.91 1.49
CA LYS A 140 0.75 20.43 2.87
C LYS A 140 0.21 19.36 3.81
N ASP A 141 -0.81 18.64 3.36
CA ASP A 141 -1.44 17.56 4.13
C ASP A 141 -0.43 16.45 4.46
N VAL A 142 0.56 16.22 3.57
CA VAL A 142 1.64 15.24 3.81
C VAL A 142 2.42 15.58 5.08
N ASN A 143 2.89 16.82 5.21
CA ASN A 143 3.71 17.21 6.36
C ASN A 143 2.90 17.17 7.65
N LEU A 144 1.67 17.69 7.62
CA LEU A 144 0.76 17.66 8.77
C LEU A 144 0.45 16.23 9.21
N SER A 145 0.13 15.34 8.25
CA SER A 145 -0.13 13.92 8.57
C SER A 145 1.10 13.23 9.15
N ILE A 146 2.30 13.52 8.66
CA ILE A 146 3.53 12.95 9.23
C ILE A 146 3.74 13.42 10.67
N GLU A 147 3.59 14.72 10.94
CA GLU A 147 3.72 15.29 12.28
C GLU A 147 2.71 14.67 13.26
N GLU A 148 1.44 14.57 12.86
CA GLU A 148 0.39 13.96 13.68
C GLU A 148 0.64 12.47 13.94
N ILE A 149 1.10 11.72 12.94
CA ILE A 149 1.45 10.30 13.10
C ILE A 149 2.64 10.12 14.05
N VAL A 150 3.65 11.00 13.99
CA VAL A 150 4.81 10.96 14.89
C VAL A 150 4.36 11.25 16.33
N HIS A 151 3.54 12.28 16.55
CA HIS A 151 3.01 12.58 17.88
C HIS A 151 2.17 11.43 18.44
N LEU A 152 1.32 10.81 17.63
CA LEU A 152 0.58 9.61 18.04
C LEU A 152 1.52 8.48 18.45
N ALA A 153 2.59 8.24 17.69
CA ALA A 153 3.55 7.20 18.00
C ALA A 153 4.31 7.48 19.32
N GLU A 154 4.64 8.75 19.59
CA GLU A 154 5.30 9.17 20.83
C GLU A 154 4.37 9.06 22.04
N ASP A 155 3.14 9.56 21.95
CA ASP A 155 2.16 9.56 23.05
C ASP A 155 1.73 8.14 23.45
N LEU A 156 1.72 7.22 22.49
CA LEU A 156 1.31 5.82 22.67
C LEU A 156 2.50 4.90 22.96
N SER A 157 3.73 5.40 22.90
CA SER A 157 4.91 4.61 23.23
C SER A 157 4.94 4.32 24.74
N PRO A 158 5.17 3.05 25.15
CA PRO A 158 5.41 2.76 26.55
C PRO A 158 6.64 3.53 27.04
N PRO A 159 6.65 3.98 28.31
CA PRO A 159 7.81 4.69 28.84
C PRO A 159 9.07 3.82 28.70
N PRO A 160 10.24 4.43 28.42
CA PRO A 160 11.48 3.68 28.32
C PRO A 160 11.72 2.88 29.60
N LYS A 161 12.03 1.58 29.42
CA LYS A 161 12.39 0.67 30.53
C LYS A 161 13.74 1.01 31.14
#